data_AF-A0A2V6JH86-F1
#
_entry.id   AF-A0A2V6JH86-F1
#
_cell.length_a   1.000
_cell.length_b   1.000
_cell.length_c   1.000
_cell.angle_alpha   90.00
_cell.angle_beta   90.00
_cell.angle_gamma   90.00
#
_symmetry.space_group_name_H-M   'P 1'
#
loop_
_entity.id
_entity.type
_entity.pdbx_description
1 polymer ?
#
loop_
_entity_poly.entity_id
_entity_poly.type
_entity_poly.pdbx_seq_one_letter_code
_entity_poly.pdbx_strand_id
1 'polypeptide(L)'
;MIGGIVLQPGFFDEVVMREFVARFGETIHRPQPLYFYLPHLLHKFAPWSLLLLAIAFVDLSSRNWRLRSAFHEMSPEVFWLLCWSLGGLIVMSLIPSKRVDRIFPVIPPLCLLLAAQIGRVGAPRRLPKAFGTAPRFCLAVALTFAILFTGGYTISKVISGYRHHRDALATFGRDVRRDAKTHHWRYEAVSAKDESLLPYLQKTRFLEPAEAIAEWNRGNLDALVVSTQKASGLMRDLRNAALSDLKSTTRKEEQEKGYVLITH
;
A
#
# COMPACT_ATOMS: atom_id res chain seq x y z
N MET A 1 27.77 10.49 1.27
CA MET A 1 27.41 10.51 -0.16
C MET A 1 27.40 11.95 -0.68
N ILE A 2 28.56 12.61 -0.78
CA ILE A 2 28.65 13.97 -1.36
C ILE A 2 29.67 14.02 -2.51
N GLY A 3 30.68 13.14 -2.51
CA GLY A 3 31.72 13.12 -3.55
C GLY A 3 31.33 12.53 -4.92
N GLY A 4 30.19 11.84 -5.05
CA GLY A 4 29.80 11.20 -6.32
C GLY A 4 29.12 12.13 -7.34
N ILE A 5 28.63 13.30 -6.91
CA ILE A 5 27.84 14.22 -7.75
C ILE A 5 28.73 15.01 -8.72
N VAL A 6 30.01 15.16 -8.40
CA VAL A 6 30.94 16.02 -9.16
C VAL A 6 31.76 15.22 -10.20
N LEU A 7 31.92 13.90 -10.03
CA LEU A 7 32.88 13.12 -10.83
C LEU A 7 32.35 12.55 -12.16
N GLN A 8 31.03 12.51 -12.39
CA GLN A 8 30.47 11.90 -13.60
C GLN A 8 29.71 12.94 -14.44
N PRO A 9 30.30 13.47 -15.53
CA PRO A 9 29.58 14.34 -16.45
C PRO A 9 28.45 13.53 -17.11
N GLY A 10 27.20 13.91 -16.85
CA GLY A 10 25.98 13.22 -17.32
C GLY A 10 25.04 12.71 -16.22
N PHE A 11 25.53 12.48 -14.99
CA PHE A 11 24.69 11.99 -13.88
C PHE A 11 23.66 13.03 -13.42
N PHE A 12 24.02 14.32 -13.45
CA PHE A 12 23.11 15.40 -13.10
C PHE A 12 21.95 15.52 -14.10
N ASP A 13 22.23 15.43 -15.41
CA ASP A 13 21.19 15.50 -16.44
C ASP A 13 20.27 14.27 -16.43
N GLU A 14 20.83 13.05 -16.33
CA GLU A 14 20.01 11.83 -16.35
C GLU A 14 19.26 11.57 -15.05
N VAL A 15 19.84 11.89 -13.88
CA VAL A 15 19.20 11.55 -12.60
C VAL A 15 18.49 12.76 -12.01
N VAL A 16 19.09 13.95 -12.02
CA VAL A 16 18.45 15.12 -11.41
C VAL A 16 17.44 15.74 -12.37
N MET A 17 17.84 16.04 -13.62
CA MET A 17 16.90 16.65 -14.57
C MET A 17 15.86 15.67 -15.09
N ARG A 18 16.27 14.48 -15.54
CA ARG A 18 15.32 13.54 -16.14
C ARG A 18 14.51 12.74 -15.10
N GLU A 19 15.06 12.35 -13.95
CA GLU A 19 14.28 11.56 -12.96
C GLU A 19 13.55 12.44 -11.93
N PHE A 20 14.12 13.57 -11.48
CA PHE A 20 13.41 14.49 -10.59
C PHE A 20 12.60 15.52 -11.38
N VAL A 21 13.21 16.34 -12.23
CA VAL A 21 12.51 17.46 -12.88
C VAL A 21 11.47 16.98 -13.90
N ALA A 22 11.73 15.95 -14.71
CA ALA A 22 10.71 15.42 -15.61
C ALA A 22 9.49 14.82 -14.85
N ARG A 23 9.70 14.24 -13.66
CA ARG A 23 8.59 13.79 -12.78
C ARG A 23 7.81 14.94 -12.13
N PHE A 24 8.37 16.14 -12.06
CA PHE A 24 7.64 17.35 -11.67
C PHE A 24 6.90 17.98 -12.86
N GLY A 25 7.41 17.81 -14.08
CA GLY A 25 6.88 18.42 -15.31
C GLY A 25 5.83 17.60 -16.07
N GLU A 26 5.79 16.28 -15.95
CA GLU A 26 4.80 15.46 -16.67
C GLU A 26 3.40 15.53 -16.02
N THR A 27 2.60 16.44 -16.54
CA THR A 27 1.17 16.68 -16.26
C THR A 27 0.24 15.56 -16.74
N ILE A 28 0.63 14.28 -16.59
CA ILE A 28 -0.12 13.15 -17.18
C ILE A 28 -1.08 12.46 -16.19
N HIS A 29 -1.04 12.79 -14.90
CA HIS A 29 -1.96 12.19 -13.92
C HIS A 29 -2.95 13.22 -13.41
N ARG A 30 -4.25 12.88 -13.54
CA ARG A 30 -5.42 13.71 -13.21
C ARG A 30 -5.17 14.66 -12.02
N PRO A 31 -5.61 15.93 -12.07
CA PRO A 31 -5.46 16.88 -10.97
C PRO A 31 -6.17 16.32 -9.74
N GLN A 32 -5.44 15.57 -8.93
CA GLN A 32 -5.97 15.04 -7.68
C GLN A 32 -6.16 16.24 -6.76
N PRO A 33 -7.26 16.30 -5.99
CA PRO A 33 -7.58 17.43 -5.14
C PRO A 33 -6.44 17.74 -4.17
N LEU A 34 -6.26 19.01 -3.80
CA LEU A 34 -5.28 19.44 -2.79
C LEU A 34 -5.50 18.71 -1.46
N TYR A 35 -6.76 18.36 -1.16
CA TYR A 35 -7.13 17.57 0.01
C TYR A 35 -6.83 16.07 -0.12
N PHE A 36 -6.18 15.58 -1.18
CA PHE A 36 -5.93 14.15 -1.39
C PHE A 36 -5.20 13.49 -0.20
N TYR A 37 -4.23 14.17 0.40
CA TYR A 37 -3.44 13.62 1.51
C TYR A 37 -4.17 13.65 2.86
N LEU A 38 -5.16 14.50 3.05
CA LEU A 38 -5.86 14.65 4.33
C LEU A 38 -6.64 13.39 4.75
N PRO A 39 -7.54 12.80 3.92
CA PRO A 39 -8.24 11.58 4.29
C PRO A 39 -7.27 10.39 4.37
N HIS A 40 -6.22 10.35 3.54
CA HIS A 40 -5.20 9.30 3.62
C HIS A 40 -4.38 9.38 4.91
N LEU A 41 -4.05 10.58 5.38
CA LEU A 41 -3.38 10.79 6.67
C LEU A 41 -4.28 10.35 7.81
N LEU A 42 -5.52 10.83 7.83
CA LEU A 42 -6.48 10.53 8.88
C LEU A 42 -6.75 9.03 8.95
N HIS A 43 -6.84 8.36 7.81
CA HIS A 43 -7.03 6.91 7.73
C HIS A 43 -5.78 6.13 8.14
N LYS A 44 -4.58 6.51 7.67
CA LYS A 44 -3.33 5.81 8.04
C LYS A 44 -2.91 6.04 9.48
N PHE A 45 -3.24 7.20 10.03
CA PHE A 45 -2.99 7.58 11.41
C PHE A 45 -4.18 7.28 12.31
N ALA A 46 -5.26 6.69 11.79
CA ALA A 46 -6.33 6.17 12.64
C ALA A 46 -5.77 5.01 13.47
N PRO A 47 -6.15 4.89 14.76
CA PRO A 47 -7.18 5.68 15.48
C PRO A 47 -6.67 6.99 16.12
N TRP A 48 -5.37 7.23 16.09
CA TRP A 48 -4.69 8.34 16.77
C TRP A 48 -5.08 9.73 16.23
N SER A 49 -5.40 9.80 14.94
CA SER A 49 -5.94 11.01 14.30
C SER A 49 -7.25 11.51 14.94
N LEU A 50 -8.17 10.59 15.24
CA LEU A 50 -9.44 10.90 15.90
C LEU A 50 -9.21 11.35 17.35
N LEU A 51 -8.30 10.68 18.06
CA LEU A 51 -7.93 11.06 19.43
C LEU A 51 -7.31 12.46 19.46
N LEU A 52 -6.43 12.77 18.52
CA LEU A 52 -5.79 14.08 18.39
C LEU A 52 -6.82 15.19 18.15
N LEU A 53 -7.79 14.96 17.26
CA LEU A 53 -8.88 15.91 17.00
C LEU A 53 -9.84 16.05 18.19
N ALA A 54 -10.17 14.94 18.86
CA ALA A 54 -11.04 14.97 20.04
C ALA A 54 -10.42 15.78 21.18
N ILE A 55 -9.12 15.60 21.46
CA ILE A 55 -8.42 16.36 22.50
C ILE A 55 -8.36 17.85 22.12
N ALA A 56 -8.01 18.17 20.88
CA ALA A 56 -7.98 19.54 20.39
C ALA A 56 -9.36 20.22 20.47
N PHE A 57 -10.44 19.50 20.14
CA PHE A 57 -11.81 20.01 20.21
C PHE A 57 -12.26 20.27 21.65
N VAL A 58 -11.94 19.36 22.58
CA VAL A 58 -12.25 19.55 24.01
C VAL A 58 -11.48 20.74 24.59
N ASP A 59 -10.20 20.88 24.28
CA ASP A 59 -9.39 22.03 24.71
C ASP A 59 -9.96 23.34 24.13
N LEU A 60 -10.31 23.36 22.84
CA LEU A 60 -10.88 24.56 22.20
C LEU A 60 -12.27 24.93 22.73
N SER A 61 -13.12 23.92 22.98
CA SER A 61 -14.45 24.10 23.58
C SER A 61 -14.34 24.67 25.00
N SER A 62 -13.40 24.17 25.80
CA SER A 62 -13.13 24.69 27.15
C SER A 62 -12.66 26.15 27.17
N ARG A 63 -12.04 26.60 26.07
CA ARG A 63 -11.54 27.98 25.86
C ARG A 63 -12.55 28.88 25.13
N ASN A 64 -13.81 28.45 25.01
CA ASN A 64 -14.88 29.17 24.32
C ASN A 64 -14.48 29.58 22.88
N TRP A 65 -13.87 28.65 22.15
CA TRP A 65 -13.48 28.82 20.73
C TRP A 65 -12.47 29.95 20.46
N ARG A 66 -11.76 30.43 21.48
CA ARG A 66 -10.71 31.45 21.31
C ARG A 66 -9.42 30.84 20.77
N LEU A 67 -9.42 30.54 19.46
CA LEU A 67 -8.25 30.04 18.73
C LEU A 67 -7.02 30.94 18.92
N ARG A 68 -7.22 32.27 18.91
CA ARG A 68 -6.13 33.25 19.05
C ARG A 68 -5.40 33.15 20.40
N SER A 69 -6.13 32.92 21.50
CA SER A 69 -5.49 32.70 22.81
C SER A 69 -4.88 31.32 22.91
N ALA A 70 -5.45 30.31 22.26
CA ALA A 70 -4.85 28.98 22.19
C ALA A 70 -3.49 28.99 21.47
N PHE A 71 -3.35 29.70 20.34
CA PHE A 71 -2.07 29.87 19.66
C PHE A 71 -1.07 30.69 20.47
N HIS A 72 -1.53 31.71 21.20
CA HIS A 72 -0.63 32.57 21.99
C HIS A 72 -0.12 31.90 23.27
N GLU A 73 -0.83 30.91 23.79
CA GLU A 73 -0.43 30.10 24.96
C GLU A 73 0.30 28.81 24.56
N MET A 74 0.42 28.49 23.27
CA MET A 74 1.13 27.30 22.81
C MET A 74 2.64 27.45 23.08
N SER A 75 3.21 26.43 23.71
CA SER A 75 4.66 26.37 23.90
C SER A 75 5.38 26.33 22.53
N PRO A 76 6.57 26.94 22.40
CA PRO A 76 7.31 27.02 21.14
C PRO A 76 7.58 25.66 20.49
N GLU A 77 7.73 24.60 21.29
CA GLU A 77 7.99 23.25 20.82
C GLU A 77 6.77 22.65 20.13
N VAL A 78 5.57 22.88 20.68
CA VAL A 78 4.31 22.43 20.08
C VAL A 78 4.01 23.23 18.81
N PHE A 79 4.31 24.54 18.82
CA PHE A 79 4.21 25.36 17.61
C PHE A 79 5.15 24.87 16.51
N TRP A 80 6.40 24.56 16.85
CA TRP A 80 7.37 23.99 15.90
C TRP A 80 6.89 22.66 15.31
N LEU A 81 6.41 21.73 16.14
CA LEU A 81 5.88 20.44 15.67
C LEU A 81 4.63 20.62 14.80
N LEU A 82 3.78 21.60 15.12
CA LEU A 82 2.62 21.95 14.32
C LEU A 82 3.04 22.52 12.96
N CYS A 83 4.00 23.45 12.93
CA CYS A 83 4.58 23.98 11.71
C CYS A 83 5.27 22.90 10.87
N TRP A 84 5.96 21.96 11.51
CA TRP A 84 6.59 20.84 10.80
C TRP A 84 5.56 19.90 10.20
N SER A 85 4.53 19.51 10.97
CA SER A 85 3.49 18.62 10.46
C SER A 85 2.67 19.26 9.33
N LEU A 86 2.26 20.52 9.50
CA LEU A 86 1.47 21.25 8.53
C LEU A 86 2.31 21.66 7.32
N GLY A 87 3.53 22.14 7.53
CA GLY A 87 4.47 22.49 6.47
C GLY A 87 4.88 21.28 5.65
N GLY A 88 5.16 20.14 6.30
CA GLY A 88 5.41 18.88 5.62
C GLY A 88 4.22 18.43 4.77
N LEU A 89 2.99 18.59 5.28
CA LEU A 89 1.77 18.27 4.54
C LEU A 89 1.55 19.21 3.35
N ILE A 90 1.79 20.51 3.52
CA ILE A 90 1.70 21.52 2.43
C ILE A 90 2.73 21.24 1.35
N VAL A 91 4.00 21.04 1.72
CA VAL A 91 5.08 20.72 0.77
C VAL A 91 4.76 19.44 0.01
N MET A 92 4.31 18.39 0.69
CA MET A 92 3.93 17.13 0.03
C MET A 92 2.68 17.27 -0.84
N SER A 93 1.75 18.15 -0.47
CA SER A 93 0.55 18.44 -1.28
C SER A 93 0.85 19.24 -2.55
N LEU A 94 1.93 20.03 -2.56
CA LEU A 94 2.39 20.81 -3.70
C LEU A 94 3.16 19.96 -4.72
N ILE A 95 3.62 18.76 -4.34
CA ILE A 95 4.37 17.89 -5.24
C ILE A 95 3.40 17.10 -6.16
N PRO A 96 3.50 17.22 -7.49
CA PRO A 96 2.57 16.60 -8.46
C PRO A 96 2.64 15.07 -8.50
N SER A 97 3.78 14.47 -8.19
CA SER A 97 3.93 13.01 -8.12
C SER A 97 3.36 12.47 -6.80
N LYS A 98 2.04 12.25 -6.77
CA LYS A 98 1.33 11.81 -5.56
C LYS A 98 1.55 10.32 -5.28
N ARG A 99 2.61 10.02 -4.52
CA ARG A 99 2.79 8.71 -3.88
C ARG A 99 2.28 8.78 -2.44
N VAL A 100 1.49 7.78 -2.06
CA VAL A 100 0.86 7.66 -0.74
C VAL A 100 1.91 7.54 0.38
N ASP A 101 3.12 7.07 0.07
CA ASP A 101 4.21 6.88 1.03
C ASP A 101 4.95 8.17 1.39
N ARG A 102 4.75 9.26 0.65
CA ARG A 102 5.42 10.55 0.94
C ARG A 102 4.93 11.23 2.21
N ILE A 103 3.87 10.69 2.82
CA ILE A 103 3.27 11.22 4.04
C ILE A 103 3.98 10.73 5.31
N PHE A 104 4.82 9.71 5.22
CA PHE A 104 5.52 9.12 6.38
C PHE A 104 6.34 10.13 7.20
N PRO A 105 7.04 11.13 6.62
CA PRO A 105 7.78 12.12 7.40
C PRO A 105 6.92 13.00 8.32
N VAL A 106 5.62 13.09 8.06
CA VAL A 106 4.67 13.88 8.87
C VAL A 106 4.16 13.09 10.09
N ILE A 107 4.32 11.77 10.11
CA ILE A 107 3.83 10.92 11.20
C ILE A 107 4.59 11.14 12.52
N PRO A 108 5.95 11.15 12.56
CA PRO A 108 6.69 11.38 13.80
C PRO A 108 6.31 12.67 14.56
N PRO A 109 6.23 13.86 13.91
CA PRO A 109 5.84 15.07 14.63
C PRO A 109 4.39 15.01 15.12
N LEU A 110 3.48 14.33 14.41
CA LEU A 110 2.10 14.11 14.88
C LEU A 110 2.04 13.22 16.13
N CYS A 111 2.86 12.18 16.20
CA CYS A 111 2.98 11.35 17.41
C CYS A 111 3.45 12.17 18.61
N LEU A 112 4.45 13.03 18.43
CA LEU A 112 4.96 13.91 19.48
C LEU A 112 3.93 14.95 19.91
N LEU A 113 3.17 15.53 18.97
CA LEU A 113 2.05 16.42 19.27
C LEU A 113 0.97 15.72 20.08
N LEU A 114 0.62 14.49 19.73
CA LEU A 114 -0.34 13.69 20.48
C LEU A 114 0.14 13.43 21.90
N ALA A 115 1.40 13.01 22.07
CA ALA A 115 2.00 12.79 23.38
C ALA A 115 2.02 14.07 24.23
N ALA A 116 2.36 15.21 23.63
CA ALA A 116 2.33 16.51 24.29
C ALA A 116 0.91 16.91 24.73
N GLN A 117 -0.11 16.65 23.92
CA GLN A 117 -1.51 16.92 24.27
C GLN A 117 -2.00 16.01 25.40
N ILE A 118 -1.70 14.71 25.36
CA ILE A 118 -2.02 13.77 26.44
C ILE A 118 -1.35 14.19 27.75
N GLY A 119 -0.06 14.58 27.71
CA GLY A 119 0.67 15.05 28.89
C GLY A 119 0.08 16.32 29.50
N ARG A 120 -0.44 17.25 28.68
CA ARG A 120 -1.10 18.47 29.15
C ARG A 120 -2.45 18.19 29.82
N VAL A 121 -3.24 17.25 29.30
CA VAL A 121 -4.53 16.84 29.89
C VAL A 121 -4.33 15.98 31.15
N GLY A 122 -3.28 15.17 31.18
CA GLY A 122 -2.89 14.35 32.33
C GLY A 122 -2.30 15.15 33.50
N ALA A 123 -1.72 16.32 33.24
CA ALA A 123 -1.12 17.16 34.27
C ALA A 123 -2.19 17.69 35.27
N PRO A 124 -2.00 17.51 36.60
CA PRO A 124 -3.00 17.85 37.61
C PRO A 124 -3.24 19.36 37.80
N ARG A 125 -2.52 20.24 37.09
CA ARG A 125 -2.39 21.66 37.43
C ARG A 125 -3.10 22.65 36.51
N ARG A 126 -3.69 22.23 35.37
CA ARG A 126 -4.17 23.18 34.33
C ARG A 126 -5.56 22.94 33.74
N LEU A 127 -6.35 21.98 34.23
CA LEU A 127 -7.78 21.95 33.87
C LEU A 127 -8.59 22.81 34.86
N PRO A 128 -9.49 23.69 34.37
CA PRO A 128 -10.43 24.39 35.24
C PRO A 128 -11.29 23.35 35.98
N LYS A 129 -11.40 23.51 37.31
CA LYS A 129 -12.17 22.64 38.22
C LYS A 129 -13.64 22.40 37.84
N ALA A 130 -14.15 23.06 36.80
CA ALA A 130 -15.50 22.95 36.28
C ALA A 130 -15.78 21.61 35.55
N PHE A 131 -14.76 20.92 35.05
CA PHE A 131 -14.88 19.57 34.50
C PHE A 131 -14.06 18.62 35.40
N GLY A 132 -14.74 17.81 36.21
CA GLY A 132 -14.13 16.87 37.17
C GLY A 132 -13.27 15.77 36.52
N THR A 133 -13.18 14.58 37.12
CA THR A 133 -12.35 13.44 36.64
C THR A 133 -12.79 12.87 35.26
N ALA A 134 -13.91 13.33 34.73
CA ALA A 134 -14.55 12.85 33.49
C ALA A 134 -13.67 12.89 32.21
N PRO A 135 -12.92 13.96 31.87
CA PRO A 135 -12.13 13.99 30.64
C PRO A 135 -10.93 13.03 30.70
N ARG A 136 -10.41 12.72 31.91
CA ARG A 136 -9.34 11.74 32.09
C ARG A 136 -9.84 10.32 31.88
N PHE A 137 -11.03 10.01 32.39
CA PHE A 137 -11.66 8.71 32.17
C PHE A 137 -12.00 8.49 30.71
N CYS A 138 -12.61 9.47 30.04
CA CYS A 138 -12.88 9.41 28.60
C CYS A 138 -11.59 9.24 27.77
N LEU A 139 -10.50 9.92 28.14
CA LEU A 139 -9.21 9.80 27.47
C LEU A 139 -8.56 8.41 27.70
N ALA A 140 -8.63 7.87 28.91
CA ALA A 140 -8.16 6.52 29.22
C ALA A 140 -8.96 5.43 28.48
N VAL A 141 -10.29 5.58 28.42
CA VAL A 141 -11.18 4.70 27.66
C VAL A 141 -10.86 4.79 26.16
N ALA A 142 -10.70 5.99 25.62
CA ALA A 142 -10.36 6.19 24.21
C ALA A 142 -8.99 5.61 23.85
N LEU A 143 -7.99 5.74 24.73
CA LEU A 143 -6.67 5.11 24.58
C LEU A 143 -6.75 3.58 24.58
N THR A 144 -7.48 3.02 25.55
CA THR A 144 -7.66 1.57 25.65
C THR A 144 -8.37 1.02 24.42
N PHE A 145 -9.43 1.69 23.97
CA PHE A 145 -10.15 1.34 22.74
C PHE A 145 -9.24 1.44 21.50
N ALA A 146 -8.46 2.51 21.37
CA ALA A 146 -7.52 2.69 20.27
C ALA A 146 -6.46 1.58 20.22
N ILE A 147 -5.92 1.17 21.37
CA ILE A 147 -4.95 0.07 21.47
C ILE A 147 -5.60 -1.25 21.06
N LEU A 148 -6.77 -1.57 21.60
CA LEU A 148 -7.50 -2.80 21.27
C LEU A 148 -7.89 -2.86 19.79
N PHE A 149 -8.37 -1.74 19.23
CA PHE A 149 -8.74 -1.66 17.83
C PHE A 149 -7.52 -1.81 16.90
N THR A 150 -6.40 -1.15 17.21
CA THR A 150 -5.16 -1.26 16.41
C THR A 150 -4.58 -2.67 16.50
N GLY A 151 -4.54 -3.26 17.70
CA GLY A 151 -4.11 -4.63 17.92
C GLY A 151 -5.00 -5.65 17.18
N GLY A 152 -6.32 -5.54 17.35
CA GLY A 152 -7.28 -6.42 16.67
C GLY A 152 -7.23 -6.30 15.14
N TYR A 153 -7.13 -5.08 14.61
CA TYR A 153 -7.03 -4.84 13.17
C TYR A 153 -5.73 -5.41 12.58
N THR A 154 -4.59 -5.19 13.24
CA THR A 154 -3.29 -5.71 12.79
C THR A 154 -3.27 -7.24 12.82
N ILE A 155 -3.75 -7.85 13.90
CA ILE A 155 -3.88 -9.32 14.01
C ILE A 155 -4.81 -9.86 12.93
N SER A 156 -5.99 -9.26 12.75
CA SER A 156 -6.94 -9.67 11.70
C SER A 156 -6.33 -9.55 10.30
N LYS A 157 -5.61 -8.47 10.02
CA LYS A 157 -4.92 -8.26 8.75
C LYS A 157 -3.79 -9.26 8.52
N VAL A 158 -3.03 -9.61 9.57
CA VAL A 158 -2.00 -10.66 9.49
C VAL A 158 -2.67 -12.02 9.23
N ILE A 159 -3.71 -12.37 9.97
CA ILE A 159 -4.44 -13.64 9.79
C ILE A 159 -5.08 -13.73 8.41
N SER A 160 -5.74 -12.66 7.93
CA SER A 160 -6.34 -12.59 6.59
C SER A 160 -5.29 -12.60 5.48
N GLY A 161 -4.16 -11.92 5.70
CA GLY A 161 -3.00 -11.94 4.80
C GLY A 161 -2.37 -13.33 4.69
N TYR A 162 -2.31 -14.07 5.81
CA TYR A 162 -1.87 -15.46 5.83
C TYR A 162 -2.89 -16.40 5.18
N ARG A 163 -4.20 -16.23 5.41
CA ARG A 163 -5.23 -17.17 4.95
C ARG A 163 -5.68 -17.02 3.50
N HIS A 164 -5.65 -15.83 2.90
CA HIS A 164 -6.38 -15.61 1.63
C HIS A 164 -5.56 -15.17 0.42
N HIS A 165 -4.27 -14.85 0.54
CA HIS A 165 -3.52 -14.23 -0.57
C HIS A 165 -2.29 -14.99 -1.06
N ARG A 166 -1.75 -15.97 -0.31
CA ARG A 166 -0.55 -16.72 -0.73
C ARG A 166 -0.84 -18.06 -1.39
N ASP A 167 -1.96 -18.70 -1.05
CA ASP A 167 -2.15 -20.10 -1.42
C ASP A 167 -2.80 -20.29 -2.79
N ALA A 168 -3.31 -19.25 -3.44
CA ALA A 168 -3.96 -19.40 -4.74
C ALA A 168 -2.99 -19.94 -5.81
N LEU A 169 -1.78 -19.38 -5.88
CA LEU A 169 -0.71 -19.84 -6.77
C LEU A 169 -0.15 -21.20 -6.34
N ALA A 170 -0.01 -21.42 -5.03
CA ALA A 170 0.50 -22.67 -4.48
C ALA A 170 -0.46 -23.85 -4.69
N THR A 171 -1.76 -23.61 -4.55
CA THR A 171 -2.83 -24.59 -4.77
C THR A 171 -2.97 -24.88 -6.25
N PHE A 172 -3.07 -23.84 -7.09
CA PHE A 172 -3.09 -24.01 -8.54
C PHE A 172 -1.86 -24.77 -9.06
N GLY A 173 -0.65 -24.40 -8.63
CA GLY A 173 0.57 -25.12 -9.01
C GLY A 173 0.60 -26.57 -8.50
N ARG A 174 0.00 -26.86 -7.33
CA ARG A 174 -0.15 -28.23 -6.82
C ARG A 174 -1.11 -29.05 -7.68
N ASP A 175 -2.24 -28.46 -8.07
CA ASP A 175 -3.27 -29.13 -8.86
C ASP A 175 -2.80 -29.38 -10.29
N VAL A 176 -2.16 -28.39 -10.95
CA VAL A 176 -1.54 -28.57 -12.28
C VAL A 176 -0.51 -29.72 -12.25
N ARG A 177 0.34 -29.79 -11.22
CA ARG A 177 1.30 -30.90 -11.08
C ARG A 177 0.64 -32.25 -10.84
N ARG A 178 -0.48 -32.28 -10.12
CA ARG A 178 -1.24 -33.52 -9.86
C ARG A 178 -1.87 -34.01 -11.16
N ASP A 179 -2.49 -33.14 -11.94
CA ASP A 179 -3.15 -33.49 -13.19
C ASP A 179 -2.12 -33.88 -14.25
N ALA A 180 -1.03 -33.12 -14.37
CA ALA A 180 0.06 -33.46 -15.28
C ALA A 180 0.70 -34.82 -14.97
N LYS A 181 0.83 -35.19 -13.68
CA LYS A 181 1.30 -36.54 -13.31
C LYS A 181 0.28 -37.63 -13.63
N THR A 182 -1.00 -37.36 -13.41
CA THR A 182 -2.09 -38.32 -13.66
C THR A 182 -2.26 -38.62 -15.15
N HIS A 183 -2.16 -37.59 -15.98
CA HIS A 183 -2.35 -37.67 -17.43
C HIS A 183 -1.04 -37.78 -18.22
N HIS A 184 0.11 -37.83 -17.53
CA HIS A 184 1.45 -37.84 -18.14
C HIS A 184 1.71 -36.66 -19.10
N TRP A 185 1.13 -35.49 -18.82
CA TRP A 185 1.27 -34.32 -19.69
C TRP A 185 2.65 -33.68 -19.61
N ARG A 186 3.21 -33.36 -20.78
CA ARG A 186 4.35 -32.46 -20.92
C ARG A 186 3.83 -31.03 -20.90
N TYR A 187 4.00 -30.37 -19.76
CA TYR A 187 3.50 -29.01 -19.56
C TYR A 187 4.63 -27.99 -19.39
N GLU A 188 4.37 -26.77 -19.86
CA GLU A 188 5.28 -25.63 -19.73
C GLU A 188 4.53 -24.33 -19.40
N ALA A 189 5.25 -23.34 -18.87
CA ALA A 189 4.70 -22.03 -18.49
C ALA A 189 5.10 -20.97 -19.52
N VAL A 190 4.13 -20.17 -19.98
CA VAL A 190 4.38 -19.06 -20.91
C VAL A 190 4.78 -17.80 -20.14
N SER A 191 5.74 -17.06 -20.69
CA SER A 191 6.24 -15.81 -20.11
C SER A 191 5.09 -14.82 -19.80
N ALA A 192 4.94 -14.50 -18.51
CA ALA A 192 4.00 -13.53 -17.99
C ALA A 192 4.77 -12.35 -17.37
N LYS A 193 4.12 -11.19 -17.27
CA LYS A 193 4.71 -9.99 -16.65
C LYS A 193 5.10 -10.20 -15.18
N ASP A 194 4.50 -11.20 -14.52
CA ASP A 194 4.77 -11.59 -13.15
C ASP A 194 5.44 -12.99 -13.12
N GLU A 195 6.72 -13.06 -12.74
CA GLU A 195 7.52 -14.30 -12.78
C GLU A 195 7.27 -15.25 -11.60
N SER A 196 6.31 -14.92 -10.72
CA SER A 196 6.13 -15.60 -9.43
C SER A 196 5.58 -17.03 -9.51
N LEU A 197 5.21 -17.53 -10.70
CA LEU A 197 4.56 -18.84 -10.87
C LEU A 197 5.53 -20.02 -11.05
N LEU A 198 6.70 -19.81 -11.65
CA LEU A 198 7.71 -20.87 -11.90
C LEU A 198 8.05 -21.75 -10.68
N PRO A 199 8.31 -21.19 -9.48
CA PRO A 199 8.64 -22.02 -8.32
C PRO A 199 7.49 -22.96 -7.93
N TYR A 200 6.24 -22.56 -8.16
CA TYR A 200 5.08 -23.41 -7.88
C TYR A 200 4.84 -24.47 -8.96
N LEU A 201 5.32 -24.27 -10.18
CA LEU A 201 5.26 -25.28 -11.25
C LEU A 201 6.49 -26.20 -11.30
N GLN A 202 7.51 -25.91 -10.49
CA GLN A 202 8.82 -26.59 -10.49
C GLN A 202 9.51 -26.53 -11.87
N LYS A 203 9.37 -25.41 -12.56
CA LYS A 203 10.00 -25.16 -13.86
C LYS A 203 11.09 -24.11 -13.72
N THR A 204 12.16 -24.28 -14.50
CA THR A 204 13.35 -23.41 -14.44
C THR A 204 13.30 -22.25 -15.42
N ARG A 205 12.40 -22.29 -16.40
CA ARG A 205 12.27 -21.26 -17.45
C ARG A 205 10.83 -21.05 -17.87
N PHE A 206 10.55 -19.86 -18.36
CA PHE A 206 9.36 -19.58 -19.17
C PHE A 206 9.68 -19.85 -20.64
N LEU A 207 8.68 -20.29 -21.40
CA LEU A 207 8.74 -20.26 -22.86
C LEU A 207 8.22 -18.92 -23.38
N GLU A 208 8.91 -18.41 -24.41
CA GLU A 208 8.41 -17.31 -25.22
C GLU A 208 7.09 -17.72 -25.89
N PRO A 209 6.09 -16.82 -26.03
CA PRO A 209 4.80 -17.15 -26.63
C PRO A 209 4.90 -17.82 -28.02
N ALA A 210 5.82 -17.35 -28.87
CA ALA A 210 6.01 -17.91 -30.20
C ALA A 210 6.60 -19.33 -30.16
N GLU A 211 7.53 -19.59 -29.24
CA GLU A 211 8.12 -20.91 -29.03
C GLU A 211 7.10 -21.88 -28.43
N ALA A 212 6.28 -21.42 -27.49
CA ALA A 212 5.20 -22.21 -26.89
C ALA A 212 4.16 -22.67 -27.93
N ILE A 213 3.77 -21.79 -28.86
CA ILE A 213 2.84 -22.14 -29.96
C ILE A 213 3.49 -23.16 -30.91
N ALA A 214 4.77 -22.98 -31.25
CA ALA A 214 5.48 -23.90 -32.13
C ALA A 214 5.59 -25.30 -31.52
N GLU A 215 5.97 -25.40 -30.25
CA GLU A 215 6.10 -26.68 -29.54
C GLU A 215 4.74 -27.34 -29.28
N TRP A 216 3.69 -26.56 -29.02
CA TRP A 216 2.32 -27.06 -28.95
C TRP A 216 1.86 -27.67 -30.28
N ASN A 217 1.98 -26.92 -31.37
CA ASN A 217 1.51 -27.35 -32.68
C ASN A 217 2.34 -28.52 -33.26
N ARG A 218 3.56 -28.73 -32.75
CA ARG A 218 4.39 -29.92 -33.04
C ARG A 218 3.98 -31.16 -32.23
N GLY A 219 3.07 -31.01 -31.27
CA GLY A 219 2.68 -32.09 -30.36
C GLY A 219 3.76 -32.42 -29.34
N ASN A 220 4.64 -31.47 -29.01
CA ASN A 220 5.66 -31.64 -27.97
C ASN A 220 5.17 -31.22 -26.58
N LEU A 221 4.06 -30.49 -26.51
CA LEU A 221 3.41 -30.04 -25.30
C LEU A 221 1.96 -30.51 -25.28
N ASP A 222 1.52 -31.02 -24.13
CA ASP A 222 0.17 -31.54 -23.91
C ASP A 222 -0.66 -30.59 -23.02
N ALA A 223 0.02 -29.71 -22.26
CA ALA A 223 -0.62 -28.66 -21.46
C ALA A 223 0.23 -27.38 -21.37
N LEU A 224 -0.42 -26.23 -21.23
CA LEU A 224 0.22 -24.92 -21.22
C LEU A 224 -0.36 -24.04 -20.12
N VAL A 225 0.49 -23.46 -19.28
CA VAL A 225 0.06 -22.55 -18.21
C VAL A 225 0.28 -21.11 -18.67
N VAL A 226 -0.81 -20.33 -18.75
CA VAL A 226 -0.81 -18.97 -19.31
C VAL A 226 -1.53 -18.00 -18.38
N SER A 227 -1.15 -16.72 -18.38
CA SER A 227 -1.93 -15.69 -17.70
C SER A 227 -3.28 -15.47 -18.40
N THR A 228 -4.34 -15.21 -17.65
CA THR A 228 -5.70 -15.05 -18.22
C THR A 228 -5.76 -13.97 -19.31
N GLN A 229 -4.96 -12.91 -19.18
CA GLN A 229 -4.87 -11.83 -20.16
C GLN A 229 -4.26 -12.26 -21.49
N LYS A 230 -3.25 -13.14 -21.47
CA LYS A 230 -2.58 -13.65 -22.68
C LYS A 230 -3.24 -14.90 -23.24
N ALA A 231 -4.03 -15.61 -22.44
CA ALA A 231 -4.70 -16.84 -22.84
C ALA A 231 -5.65 -16.63 -24.04
N SER A 232 -6.44 -15.54 -24.04
CA SER A 232 -7.37 -15.24 -25.14
C SER A 232 -6.66 -14.97 -26.48
N GLY A 233 -5.45 -14.40 -26.44
CA GLY A 233 -4.60 -14.22 -27.61
C GLY A 233 -4.02 -15.53 -28.12
N LEU A 234 -3.40 -16.32 -27.23
CA LEU A 234 -2.78 -17.60 -27.60
C LEU A 234 -3.80 -18.63 -28.10
N MET A 235 -5.01 -18.66 -27.55
CA MET A 235 -6.02 -19.65 -27.95
C MET A 235 -6.43 -19.56 -29.44
N ARG A 236 -6.21 -18.42 -30.11
CA ARG A 236 -6.48 -18.30 -31.55
C ARG A 236 -5.47 -19.04 -32.41
N ASP A 237 -4.24 -19.22 -31.90
CA ASP A 237 -3.10 -19.74 -32.65
C ASP A 237 -2.75 -21.19 -32.27
N LEU A 238 -3.35 -21.72 -31.19
CA LEU A 238 -3.18 -23.10 -30.72
C LEU A 238 -4.20 -24.02 -31.39
N ARG A 239 -3.74 -25.09 -32.05
CA ARG A 239 -4.62 -26.12 -32.61
C ARG A 239 -5.17 -27.03 -31.51
N ASN A 240 -6.46 -27.34 -31.57
CA ASN A 240 -7.17 -28.25 -30.65
C ASN A 240 -7.03 -27.90 -29.15
N ALA A 241 -6.94 -26.61 -28.80
CA ALA A 241 -6.81 -26.19 -27.41
C ALA A 241 -8.16 -26.06 -26.70
N ALA A 242 -8.29 -26.66 -25.52
CA ALA A 242 -9.39 -26.46 -24.59
C ALA A 242 -8.89 -25.76 -23.31
N LEU A 243 -9.69 -24.84 -22.78
CA LEU A 243 -9.47 -24.30 -21.44
C LEU A 243 -9.89 -25.34 -20.41
N SER A 244 -8.97 -25.76 -19.56
CA SER A 244 -9.31 -26.59 -18.41
C SER A 244 -10.10 -25.76 -17.37
N ASP A 245 -10.94 -26.42 -16.57
CA ASP A 245 -11.69 -25.80 -15.47
C ASP A 245 -10.77 -25.24 -14.36
N LEU A 246 -9.48 -25.58 -14.39
CA LEU A 246 -8.46 -25.03 -13.51
C LEU A 246 -8.13 -23.58 -13.83
N LYS A 247 -8.73 -22.67 -13.04
CA LYS A 247 -8.44 -21.23 -13.06
C LYS A 247 -7.99 -20.77 -11.67
N SER A 248 -6.83 -20.10 -11.59
CA SER A 248 -6.43 -19.43 -10.36
C SER A 248 -7.01 -18.01 -10.35
N THR A 249 -8.01 -17.74 -9.52
CA THR A 249 -8.58 -16.39 -9.39
C THR A 249 -7.92 -15.66 -8.22
N THR A 250 -6.93 -14.82 -8.50
CA THR A 250 -6.36 -13.91 -7.48
C THR A 250 -7.10 -12.57 -7.54
N ARG A 251 -8.05 -12.37 -6.62
CA ARG A 251 -8.83 -11.11 -6.54
C ARG A 251 -7.95 -10.02 -5.96
N LYS A 252 -7.35 -9.19 -6.82
CA LYS A 252 -6.75 -7.90 -6.44
C LYS A 252 -7.44 -6.82 -7.26
N GLU A 253 -7.97 -5.82 -6.58
CA GLU A 253 -8.89 -4.76 -7.06
C GLU A 253 -8.42 -3.89 -8.24
N GLU A 254 -7.33 -4.21 -8.96
CA GLU A 254 -6.86 -3.38 -10.08
C GLU A 254 -6.41 -4.12 -11.34
N GLN A 255 -6.48 -5.44 -11.41
CA GLN A 255 -6.32 -6.22 -12.65
C GLN A 255 -6.53 -7.69 -12.28
N GLU A 256 -7.38 -8.40 -13.02
CA GLU A 256 -7.59 -9.84 -12.86
C GLU A 256 -6.28 -10.59 -13.18
N LYS A 257 -5.43 -10.76 -12.16
CA LYS A 257 -4.15 -11.48 -12.25
C LYS A 257 -4.42 -12.96 -12.00
N GLY A 258 -5.04 -13.62 -12.97
CA GLY A 258 -5.26 -15.06 -12.94
C GLY A 258 -4.31 -15.83 -13.86
N TYR A 259 -4.20 -17.12 -13.61
CA TYR A 259 -3.56 -18.09 -14.49
C TYR A 259 -4.57 -19.17 -14.85
N VAL A 260 -4.45 -19.70 -16.06
CA VAL A 260 -5.30 -20.74 -16.60
C VAL A 260 -4.43 -21.85 -17.17
N LEU A 261 -4.91 -23.08 -17.03
CA LEU A 261 -4.34 -24.26 -17.67
C LEU A 261 -5.07 -24.50 -19.00
N ILE A 262 -4.31 -24.56 -20.09
CA ILE A 262 -4.80 -24.93 -21.42
C ILE A 262 -4.32 -26.36 -21.68
N THR A 263 -5.21 -27.22 -22.15
CA THR A 263 -4.93 -28.63 -22.46
C THR A 263 -5.36 -28.95 -23.89
N HIS A 264 -4.76 -29.98 -24.48
CA HIS A 264 -5.15 -30.51 -25.80
C HIS A 264 -6.42 -31.38 -25.69
#